data_AF-A0A960U2S7-F1
#
_entry.id   AF-A0A960U2S7-F1
#
_cell.length_a   1.000
_cell.length_b   1.000
_cell.length_c   1.000
_cell.angle_alpha   90.00
_cell.angle_beta   90.00
_cell.angle_gamma   90.00
#
_symmetry.space_group_name_H-M   'P 1'
#
loop_
_entity.id
_entity.type
_entity.pdbx_description
1 polymer ?
#
loop_
_entity_poly.entity_id
_entity_poly.type
_entity_poly.pdbx_seq_one_letter_code
_entity_poly.pdbx_strand_id
1 'polypeptide(L)'
;MEEKKQRILVLCKGFQEGEDKSNGKIRARLAMSLQRESGYEEDYNLLKYLQKENPLIQKYLVAIDFCHVEEGYPPSDKKDFFRIVLDDNKKNPASALAILYHVAESFTDKTPSSAVRWVIEAAEYGAHRLGHCLALGLEAQSFHNITFQESVKERLAQLEFLLSRHEDIAKFGYIPTEENLEKEIQELQKHKPEEKLSLYFNEERVSELHSIQEYGMRVLKDRKTVIESCPTSNLFIGMIDNVEKLPLKRFLENSLSVSIGTDDPGIFDTNIENEFTYLKQIGFSEKHQELRKCSFAYRSEVLSGRI
;
A
#
# COMPACT_ATOMS: atom_id res chain seq x y z
N MET A 1 -1.42 26.74 -11.03
CA MET A 1 -0.02 26.55 -10.61
C MET A 1 0.32 27.36 -9.37
N GLU A 2 0.15 28.69 -9.39
CA GLU A 2 0.53 29.56 -8.26
C GLU A 2 -0.22 29.24 -6.96
N GLU A 3 -1.52 28.91 -7.04
CA GLU A 3 -2.30 28.51 -5.87
C GLU A 3 -1.78 27.22 -5.21
N LYS A 4 -1.51 26.16 -6.00
CA LYS A 4 -0.92 24.90 -5.49
C LYS A 4 0.42 25.16 -4.81
N LYS A 5 1.28 25.98 -5.42
CA LYS A 5 2.57 26.42 -4.84
C LYS A 5 2.37 27.09 -3.49
N GLN A 6 1.45 28.05 -3.40
CA GLN A 6 1.18 28.78 -2.17
C GLN A 6 0.66 27.86 -1.07
N ARG A 7 -0.24 26.93 -1.39
CA ARG A 7 -0.76 25.94 -0.43
C ARG A 7 0.36 25.05 0.14
N ILE A 8 1.20 24.48 -0.72
CA ILE A 8 2.34 23.65 -0.29
C ILE A 8 3.32 24.45 0.58
N LEU A 9 3.65 25.67 0.16
CA LEU A 9 4.56 26.53 0.92
C LEU A 9 4.00 26.88 2.31
N VAL A 10 2.70 27.15 2.43
CA VAL A 10 2.05 27.44 3.71
C VAL A 10 2.10 26.22 4.63
N LEU A 11 1.87 25.00 4.11
CA LEU A 11 2.04 23.76 4.89
C LEU A 11 3.47 23.63 5.43
N CYS A 12 4.47 23.82 4.57
CA CYS A 12 5.88 23.76 4.96
C CYS A 12 6.27 24.81 6.01
N LYS A 13 5.68 26.02 5.94
CA LYS A 13 5.87 27.06 6.97
C LYS A 13 5.24 26.66 8.31
N GLY A 14 4.03 26.10 8.29
CA GLY A 14 3.39 25.57 9.50
C GLY A 14 4.19 24.45 10.15
N PHE A 15 4.79 23.57 9.34
CA PHE A 15 5.70 22.54 9.82
C PHE A 15 6.94 23.13 10.50
N GLN A 16 7.58 24.13 9.89
CA GLN A 16 8.69 24.83 10.51
C GLN A 16 8.31 25.47 11.85
N GLU A 17 7.19 26.18 11.90
CA GLU A 17 6.69 26.80 13.13
C GLU A 17 6.42 25.76 14.23
N GLY A 18 5.88 24.59 13.86
CA GLY A 18 5.66 23.46 14.77
C GLY A 18 6.95 22.84 15.29
N GLU A 19 7.95 22.62 14.41
CA GLU A 19 9.28 22.15 14.82
C GLU A 19 9.93 23.14 15.80
N ASP A 20 9.89 24.44 15.49
CA ASP A 20 10.47 25.52 16.30
C ASP A 20 9.80 25.61 17.68
N LYS A 21 8.46 25.64 17.73
CA LYS A 21 7.69 25.66 18.98
C LYS A 21 7.92 24.43 19.86
N SER A 22 8.24 23.29 19.24
CA SER A 22 8.53 22.05 19.96
C SER A 22 9.99 21.92 20.42
N ASN A 23 10.84 22.91 20.12
CA ASN A 23 12.31 22.83 20.28
C ASN A 23 12.89 21.56 19.63
N GLY A 24 12.39 21.22 18.44
CA GLY A 24 12.84 20.07 17.65
C GLY A 24 12.44 18.69 18.19
N LYS A 25 11.56 18.62 19.20
CA LYS A 25 10.97 17.35 19.68
C LYS A 25 10.04 16.72 18.64
N ILE A 26 9.37 17.54 17.85
CA ILE A 26 8.57 17.13 16.70
C ILE A 26 9.39 17.40 15.44
N ARG A 27 9.34 16.46 14.50
CA ARG A 27 9.87 16.64 13.15
C ARG A 27 8.77 16.31 12.15
N ALA A 28 8.37 17.29 11.37
CA ALA A 28 7.25 17.18 10.44
C ALA A 28 7.77 16.91 9.04
N ARG A 29 7.01 16.17 8.24
CA ARG A 29 7.31 15.84 6.85
C ARG A 29 6.04 15.82 6.03
N LEU A 30 6.18 16.18 4.75
CA LEU A 30 5.10 16.23 3.80
C LEU A 30 5.22 15.05 2.83
N ALA A 31 4.17 14.23 2.78
CA ALA A 31 3.86 13.35 1.67
C ALA A 31 2.73 13.99 0.86
N MET A 32 2.90 14.14 -0.44
CA MET A 32 1.85 14.70 -1.32
C MET A 32 1.17 13.59 -2.09
N SER A 33 -0.15 13.47 -1.92
CA SER A 33 -0.92 12.54 -2.73
C SER A 33 -1.09 13.06 -4.16
N LEU A 34 -0.83 12.18 -5.13
CA LEU A 34 -1.03 12.38 -6.56
C LEU A 34 -2.34 11.73 -6.98
N GLN A 35 -2.89 12.21 -8.11
CA GLN A 35 -4.11 11.63 -8.68
C GLN A 35 -3.88 10.19 -9.15
N ARG A 36 -4.85 9.30 -8.91
CA ARG A 36 -4.79 7.89 -9.33
C ARG A 36 -5.11 7.66 -10.80
N GLU A 37 -6.02 8.45 -11.35
CA GLU A 37 -6.55 8.26 -12.71
C GLU A 37 -5.58 8.76 -13.78
N SER A 38 -5.28 10.06 -13.74
CA SER A 38 -4.45 10.76 -14.71
C SER A 38 -3.86 12.01 -14.06
N GLY A 39 -2.92 12.70 -14.71
CA GLY A 39 -2.38 13.96 -14.20
C GLY A 39 -1.25 13.82 -13.15
N TYR A 40 -0.92 12.60 -12.72
CA TYR A 40 0.11 12.37 -11.69
C TYR A 40 1.53 12.73 -12.17
N GLU A 41 1.81 12.65 -13.46
CA GLU A 41 3.10 13.08 -14.02
C GLU A 41 3.26 14.59 -13.96
N GLU A 42 2.22 15.34 -14.33
CA GLU A 42 2.18 16.80 -14.25
C GLU A 42 2.28 17.28 -12.80
N ASP A 43 1.54 16.63 -11.89
CA ASP A 43 1.62 16.92 -10.46
C ASP A 43 3.02 16.61 -9.90
N TYR A 44 3.63 15.47 -10.25
CA TYR A 44 5.00 15.15 -9.88
C TYR A 44 6.01 16.18 -10.42
N ASN A 45 5.92 16.54 -11.70
CA ASN A 45 6.80 17.54 -12.31
C ASN A 45 6.67 18.90 -11.63
N LEU A 46 5.44 19.30 -11.25
CA LEU A 46 5.21 20.50 -10.45
C LEU A 46 5.90 20.39 -9.09
N LEU A 47 5.76 19.27 -8.38
CA LEU A 47 6.43 19.05 -7.09
C LEU A 47 7.96 19.15 -7.22
N LYS A 48 8.55 18.55 -8.26
CA LYS A 48 10.00 18.64 -8.53
C LYS A 48 10.44 20.06 -8.83
N TYR A 49 9.68 20.80 -9.64
CA TYR A 49 9.92 22.22 -9.88
C TYR A 49 9.90 23.02 -8.57
N LEU A 50 8.89 22.80 -7.72
CA LEU A 50 8.76 23.50 -6.44
C LEU A 50 9.88 23.15 -5.43
N GLN A 51 10.35 21.91 -5.39
CA GLN A 51 11.52 21.54 -4.58
C GLN A 51 12.79 22.29 -5.04
N LYS A 52 12.95 22.54 -6.34
CA LYS A 52 14.10 23.28 -6.87
C LYS A 52 14.01 24.78 -6.53
N GLU A 53 12.82 25.36 -6.63
CA GLU A 53 12.60 26.80 -6.45
C GLU A 53 12.55 27.23 -4.98
N ASN A 54 12.24 26.33 -4.05
CA ASN A 54 12.03 26.69 -2.65
C ASN A 54 12.70 25.72 -1.67
N PRO A 55 13.74 26.15 -0.94
CA PRO A 55 14.45 25.32 0.03
C PRO A 55 13.57 24.74 1.15
N LEU A 56 12.50 25.43 1.52
CA LEU A 56 11.58 24.96 2.56
C LEU A 56 10.73 23.80 2.05
N ILE A 57 10.21 23.90 0.82
CA ILE A 57 9.51 22.80 0.16
C ILE A 57 10.46 21.63 -0.05
N GLN A 58 11.69 21.91 -0.51
CA GLN A 58 12.72 20.89 -0.62
C GLN A 58 12.88 20.14 0.71
N LYS A 59 13.10 20.85 1.82
CA LYS A 59 13.31 20.26 3.17
C LYS A 59 12.16 19.32 3.58
N TYR A 60 10.91 19.76 3.43
CA TYR A 60 9.77 19.05 4.02
C TYR A 60 9.10 18.04 3.09
N LEU A 61 9.09 18.27 1.78
CA LEU A 61 8.53 17.33 0.82
C LEU A 61 9.48 16.15 0.63
N VAL A 62 9.07 14.98 1.13
CA VAL A 62 9.92 13.77 1.18
C VAL A 62 9.27 12.54 0.57
N ALA A 63 8.00 12.65 0.20
CA ALA A 63 7.22 11.52 -0.30
C ALA A 63 6.13 11.98 -1.28
N ILE A 64 5.77 11.06 -2.17
CA ILE A 64 4.52 11.09 -2.94
C ILE A 64 3.68 9.87 -2.55
N ASP A 65 2.37 9.99 -2.70
CA ASP A 65 1.43 8.92 -2.42
C ASP A 65 0.32 8.89 -3.49
N PHE A 66 -0.52 7.87 -3.45
CA PHE A 66 -1.73 7.74 -4.25
C PHE A 66 -2.86 7.36 -3.29
N CYS A 67 -3.51 8.36 -2.68
CA CYS A 67 -4.66 8.15 -1.80
C CYS A 67 -5.99 8.32 -2.57
N HIS A 68 -7.13 8.29 -1.88
CA HIS A 68 -8.50 8.33 -2.46
C HIS A 68 -8.92 7.01 -3.11
N VAL A 69 -9.98 7.02 -3.93
CA VAL A 69 -10.63 5.85 -4.55
C VAL A 69 -9.61 4.91 -5.18
N GLU A 70 -9.48 3.71 -4.59
CA GLU A 70 -8.54 2.68 -5.04
C GLU A 70 -9.06 1.97 -6.30
N GLU A 71 -10.37 1.74 -6.34
CA GLU A 71 -11.08 0.96 -7.34
C GLU A 71 -10.86 1.48 -8.76
N GLY A 72 -10.58 0.57 -9.69
CA GLY A 72 -10.34 0.86 -11.10
C GLY A 72 -8.95 1.41 -11.44
N TYR A 73 -8.07 1.65 -10.44
CA TYR A 73 -6.76 2.25 -10.65
C TYR A 73 -5.62 1.35 -10.17
N PRO A 74 -5.29 0.27 -10.91
CA PRO A 74 -4.26 -0.69 -10.50
C PRO A 74 -2.86 -0.07 -10.47
N PRO A 75 -1.95 -0.63 -9.66
CA PRO A 75 -0.53 -0.25 -9.65
C PRO A 75 0.18 -0.46 -11.00
N SER A 76 -0.29 -1.40 -11.82
CA SER A 76 0.24 -1.68 -13.16
C SER A 76 0.31 -0.45 -14.06
N ASP A 77 -0.66 0.46 -13.95
CA ASP A 77 -0.69 1.69 -14.73
C ASP A 77 0.45 2.66 -14.34
N LYS A 78 1.02 2.49 -13.15
CA LYS A 78 2.01 3.39 -12.54
C LYS A 78 3.42 2.82 -12.61
N LYS A 79 3.60 1.64 -13.23
CA LYS A 79 4.89 0.93 -13.32
C LYS A 79 5.99 1.80 -13.93
N ASP A 80 5.74 2.41 -15.09
CA ASP A 80 6.72 3.27 -15.74
C ASP A 80 6.96 4.57 -14.96
N PHE A 81 5.91 5.11 -14.34
CA PHE A 81 6.03 6.29 -13.48
C PHE A 81 6.90 6.02 -12.25
N PHE A 82 6.73 4.86 -11.58
CA PHE A 82 7.59 4.49 -10.44
C PHE A 82 9.06 4.41 -10.88
N ARG A 83 9.34 3.83 -12.05
CA ARG A 83 10.70 3.82 -12.61
C ARG A 83 11.25 5.23 -12.78
N ILE A 84 10.46 6.17 -13.32
CA ILE A 84 10.85 7.58 -13.48
C ILE A 84 11.24 8.19 -12.12
N VAL A 85 10.39 8.04 -11.10
CA VAL A 85 10.64 8.59 -9.75
C VAL A 85 11.91 7.99 -9.13
N LEU A 86 12.09 6.68 -9.25
CA LEU A 86 13.27 6.00 -8.71
C LEU A 86 14.57 6.42 -9.41
N ASP A 87 14.53 6.60 -10.74
CA ASP A 87 15.69 7.08 -11.49
C ASP A 87 16.00 8.56 -11.21
N ASP A 88 14.97 9.38 -10.99
CA ASP A 88 15.13 10.76 -10.53
C ASP A 88 15.75 10.83 -9.13
N ASN A 89 15.33 9.95 -8.21
CA ASN A 89 15.90 9.85 -6.86
C ASN A 89 17.40 9.53 -6.91
N LYS A 90 17.81 8.58 -7.78
CA LYS A 90 19.24 8.27 -7.99
C LYS A 90 20.03 9.46 -8.54
N LYS A 91 19.45 10.21 -9.47
CA LYS A 91 20.10 11.38 -10.08
C LYS A 91 20.16 12.58 -9.13
N ASN A 92 19.16 12.75 -8.27
CA ASN A 92 19.01 13.93 -7.40
C ASN A 92 18.70 13.56 -5.93
N PRO A 93 19.62 12.88 -5.21
CA PRO A 93 19.34 12.34 -3.87
C PRO A 93 18.86 13.37 -2.85
N ALA A 94 19.39 14.61 -2.90
CA ALA A 94 19.02 15.70 -1.99
C ALA A 94 17.54 16.11 -2.07
N SER A 95 16.83 15.70 -3.13
CA SER A 95 15.41 15.97 -3.36
C SER A 95 14.58 14.69 -3.55
N ALA A 96 15.15 13.53 -3.20
CA ALA A 96 14.50 12.24 -3.43
C ALA A 96 13.16 12.12 -2.68
N LEU A 97 12.19 11.51 -3.33
CA LEU A 97 10.83 11.31 -2.82
C LEU A 97 10.57 9.81 -2.66
N ALA A 98 10.20 9.38 -1.46
CA ALA A 98 9.70 8.03 -1.25
C ALA A 98 8.37 7.86 -1.98
N ILE A 99 8.15 6.68 -2.54
CA ILE A 99 6.88 6.28 -3.13
C ILE A 99 6.07 5.57 -2.05
N LEU A 100 4.97 6.18 -1.64
CA LEU A 100 3.94 5.59 -0.80
C LEU A 100 2.78 5.19 -1.72
N TYR A 101 2.01 4.19 -1.33
CA TYR A 101 0.87 3.76 -2.12
C TYR A 101 -0.20 3.09 -1.25
N HIS A 102 -1.41 3.64 -1.20
CA HIS A 102 -2.55 2.96 -0.58
C HIS A 102 -2.97 1.77 -1.46
N VAL A 103 -3.10 0.57 -0.91
CA VAL A 103 -3.45 -0.60 -1.73
C VAL A 103 -4.03 -1.72 -0.90
N ALA A 104 -5.00 -2.41 -1.51
CA ALA A 104 -5.76 -3.49 -0.93
C ALA A 104 -6.42 -3.10 0.39
N GLU A 105 -6.77 -1.82 0.53
CA GLU A 105 -7.65 -1.34 1.59
C GLU A 105 -9.10 -1.57 1.17
N SER A 106 -9.41 -1.28 -0.10
CA SER A 106 -10.70 -1.56 -0.70
C SER A 106 -10.59 -2.44 -1.94
N PHE A 107 -11.47 -3.43 -2.02
CA PHE A 107 -11.53 -4.39 -3.11
C PHE A 107 -12.99 -4.75 -3.41
N THR A 108 -13.83 -3.73 -3.54
CA THR A 108 -15.23 -3.90 -3.96
C THR A 108 -15.38 -4.16 -5.46
N ASP A 109 -14.35 -3.79 -6.24
CA ASP A 109 -14.31 -3.87 -7.70
C ASP A 109 -13.51 -5.08 -8.24
N LYS A 110 -12.85 -5.81 -7.32
CA LYS A 110 -11.93 -6.91 -7.61
C LYS A 110 -11.98 -7.99 -6.53
N THR A 111 -11.49 -9.19 -6.82
CA THR A 111 -11.37 -10.22 -5.79
C THR A 111 -10.25 -9.91 -4.77
N PRO A 112 -10.28 -10.51 -3.56
CA PRO A 112 -9.13 -10.47 -2.65
C PRO A 112 -7.83 -10.94 -3.30
N SER A 113 -7.85 -11.98 -4.14
CA SER A 113 -6.66 -12.46 -4.86
C SER A 113 -6.05 -11.38 -5.76
N SER A 114 -6.90 -10.69 -6.53
CA SER A 114 -6.51 -9.54 -7.36
C SER A 114 -5.98 -8.36 -6.52
N ALA A 115 -6.61 -8.08 -5.38
CA ALA A 115 -6.12 -7.06 -4.46
C ALA A 115 -4.73 -7.41 -3.88
N VAL A 116 -4.47 -8.68 -3.54
CA VAL A 116 -3.13 -9.12 -3.11
C VAL A 116 -2.11 -8.96 -4.24
N ARG A 117 -2.47 -9.28 -5.50
CA ARG A 117 -1.60 -9.00 -6.64
C ARG A 117 -1.23 -7.52 -6.72
N TRP A 118 -2.18 -6.60 -6.51
CA TRP A 118 -1.88 -5.17 -6.51
C TRP A 118 -0.85 -4.79 -5.44
N VAL A 119 -0.94 -5.37 -4.23
CA VAL A 119 0.06 -5.18 -3.17
C VAL A 119 1.45 -5.62 -3.63
N ILE A 120 1.52 -6.80 -4.25
CA ILE A 120 2.77 -7.38 -4.76
C ILE A 120 3.36 -6.50 -5.85
N GLU A 121 2.55 -6.11 -6.84
CA GLU A 121 2.98 -5.26 -7.96
C GLU A 121 3.48 -3.90 -7.47
N ALA A 122 2.77 -3.24 -6.56
CA ALA A 122 3.20 -1.98 -5.98
C ALA A 122 4.58 -2.10 -5.32
N ALA A 123 4.80 -3.15 -4.51
CA ALA A 123 6.10 -3.44 -3.91
C ALA A 123 7.17 -3.76 -4.98
N GLU A 124 6.83 -4.56 -5.99
CA GLU A 124 7.75 -4.97 -7.06
C GLU A 124 8.24 -3.78 -7.90
N TYR A 125 7.35 -2.83 -8.16
CA TYR A 125 7.65 -1.61 -8.92
C TYR A 125 8.41 -0.57 -8.09
N GLY A 126 8.52 -0.77 -6.77
CA GLY A 126 9.38 0.02 -5.89
C GLY A 126 8.63 1.02 -5.01
N ALA A 127 7.36 0.76 -4.67
CA ALA A 127 6.76 1.40 -3.52
C ALA A 127 7.58 1.09 -2.26
N HIS A 128 7.88 2.12 -1.50
CA HIS A 128 8.69 2.05 -0.29
C HIS A 128 7.81 1.74 0.92
N ARG A 129 6.61 2.33 0.96
CA ARG A 129 5.59 2.06 1.98
C ARG A 129 4.24 1.81 1.33
N LEU A 130 3.47 0.89 1.89
CA LEU A 130 2.14 0.54 1.42
C LEU A 130 1.11 0.80 2.52
N GLY A 131 0.09 1.58 2.21
CA GLY A 131 -1.03 1.83 3.11
C GLY A 131 -1.93 0.60 3.24
N HIS A 132 -2.26 0.24 4.46
CA HIS A 132 -3.26 -0.77 4.86
C HIS A 132 -2.92 -2.22 4.52
N CYS A 133 -2.92 -2.60 3.24
CA CYS A 133 -2.73 -3.97 2.75
C CYS A 133 -3.71 -4.99 3.35
N LEU A 134 -4.99 -4.62 3.56
CA LEU A 134 -5.96 -5.50 4.23
C LEU A 134 -6.11 -6.85 3.53
N ALA A 135 -6.30 -6.87 2.20
CA ALA A 135 -6.47 -8.15 1.49
C ALA A 135 -5.25 -9.08 1.61
N LEU A 136 -4.04 -8.54 1.82
CA LEU A 136 -2.82 -9.34 2.03
C LEU A 136 -2.84 -10.03 3.40
N GLY A 137 -3.23 -9.30 4.45
CA GLY A 137 -3.06 -9.78 5.82
C GLY A 137 -4.29 -10.41 6.45
N LEU A 138 -5.49 -10.14 5.93
CA LEU A 138 -6.71 -10.79 6.41
C LEU A 138 -6.64 -12.31 6.17
N GLU A 139 -7.13 -13.09 7.12
CA GLU A 139 -7.19 -14.55 7.00
C GLU A 139 -7.98 -14.96 5.77
N ALA A 140 -7.39 -15.78 4.89
CA ALA A 140 -8.03 -16.20 3.65
C ALA A 140 -9.41 -16.85 3.88
N GLN A 141 -9.55 -17.61 4.97
CA GLN A 141 -10.79 -18.28 5.35
C GLN A 141 -11.93 -17.31 5.63
N SER A 142 -11.64 -16.05 5.98
CA SER A 142 -12.67 -15.02 6.20
C SER A 142 -13.46 -14.69 4.93
N PHE A 143 -12.92 -15.04 3.76
CA PHE A 143 -13.56 -14.85 2.46
C PHE A 143 -14.35 -16.06 1.97
N HIS A 144 -14.35 -17.18 2.72
CA HIS A 144 -15.08 -18.38 2.32
C HIS A 144 -16.59 -18.12 2.20
N ASN A 145 -17.22 -18.69 1.17
CA ASN A 145 -18.63 -18.53 0.83
C ASN A 145 -19.06 -17.09 0.46
N ILE A 146 -18.11 -16.21 0.12
CA ILE A 146 -18.39 -14.87 -0.40
C ILE A 146 -18.24 -14.87 -1.91
N THR A 147 -19.15 -14.20 -2.60
CA THR A 147 -19.04 -13.93 -4.04
C THR A 147 -18.49 -12.53 -4.24
N PHE A 148 -17.40 -12.42 -4.98
CA PHE A 148 -16.82 -11.14 -5.40
C PHE A 148 -17.11 -10.91 -6.88
N GLN A 149 -17.02 -9.66 -7.29
CA GLN A 149 -17.08 -9.29 -8.71
C GLN A 149 -15.78 -8.63 -9.14
N GLU A 150 -15.34 -8.97 -10.35
CA GLU A 150 -14.22 -8.29 -11.00
C GLU A 150 -14.44 -8.23 -12.50
N SER A 151 -13.74 -7.36 -13.21
CA SER A 151 -13.84 -7.32 -14.68
C SER A 151 -13.06 -8.48 -15.31
N VAL A 152 -13.42 -8.86 -16.54
CA VAL A 152 -12.63 -9.83 -17.33
C VAL A 152 -11.18 -9.35 -17.47
N LYS A 153 -10.96 -8.04 -17.68
CA LYS A 153 -9.62 -7.43 -17.70
C LYS A 153 -8.83 -7.74 -16.42
N GLU A 154 -9.46 -7.55 -15.26
CA GLU A 154 -8.83 -7.76 -13.97
C GLU A 154 -8.54 -9.25 -13.72
N ARG A 155 -9.50 -10.13 -14.06
CA ARG A 155 -9.31 -11.58 -13.94
C ARG A 155 -8.19 -12.10 -14.84
N LEU A 156 -8.10 -11.62 -16.08
CA LEU A 156 -7.00 -11.97 -16.99
C LEU A 156 -5.65 -11.55 -16.40
N ALA A 157 -5.53 -10.32 -15.89
CA ALA A 157 -4.31 -9.85 -15.25
C ALA A 157 -3.93 -10.70 -14.02
N GLN A 158 -4.92 -11.14 -13.24
CA GLN A 158 -4.71 -12.04 -12.11
C GLN A 158 -4.21 -13.42 -12.56
N LEU A 159 -4.82 -14.02 -13.58
CA LEU A 159 -4.43 -15.34 -14.10
C LEU A 159 -3.04 -15.31 -14.73
N GLU A 160 -2.73 -14.27 -15.51
CA GLU A 160 -1.40 -14.07 -16.10
C GLU A 160 -0.33 -13.90 -15.03
N PHE A 161 -0.64 -13.18 -13.94
CA PHE A 161 0.23 -13.07 -12.79
C PHE A 161 0.50 -14.43 -12.15
N LEU A 162 -0.55 -15.23 -11.88
CA LEU A 162 -0.43 -16.57 -11.33
C LEU A 162 0.43 -17.48 -12.20
N LEU A 163 0.18 -17.49 -13.52
CA LEU A 163 0.95 -18.29 -14.47
C LEU A 163 2.42 -17.87 -14.47
N SER A 164 2.70 -16.56 -14.49
CA SER A 164 4.07 -16.03 -14.52
C SER A 164 4.86 -16.19 -13.22
N ARG A 165 4.21 -16.60 -12.12
CA ARG A 165 4.83 -16.83 -10.80
C ARG A 165 4.46 -18.21 -10.24
N HIS A 166 4.01 -19.13 -11.10
CA HIS A 166 3.41 -20.39 -10.68
C HIS A 166 4.32 -21.17 -9.74
N GLU A 167 5.55 -21.43 -10.19
CA GLU A 167 6.57 -22.15 -9.41
C GLU A 167 6.88 -21.50 -8.06
N ASP A 168 6.84 -20.16 -7.98
CA ASP A 168 7.15 -19.44 -6.76
C ASP A 168 5.99 -19.45 -5.76
N ILE A 169 4.75 -19.30 -6.24
CA ILE A 169 3.55 -19.33 -5.40
C ILE A 169 3.27 -20.76 -4.92
N ALA A 170 3.51 -21.78 -5.76
CA ALA A 170 3.32 -23.19 -5.43
C ALA A 170 4.17 -23.65 -4.23
N LYS A 171 5.25 -22.94 -3.89
CA LYS A 171 6.06 -23.20 -2.67
C LYS A 171 5.27 -22.94 -1.37
N PHE A 172 4.18 -22.20 -1.44
CA PHE A 172 3.35 -21.79 -0.30
C PHE A 172 2.02 -22.53 -0.21
N GLY A 173 1.75 -23.50 -1.09
CA GLY A 173 0.56 -24.33 -1.04
C GLY A 173 -0.14 -24.48 -2.38
N TYR A 174 -1.47 -24.50 -2.34
CA TYR A 174 -2.28 -24.76 -3.52
C TYR A 174 -2.30 -23.58 -4.49
N ILE A 175 -2.14 -23.90 -5.76
CA ILE A 175 -2.42 -23.03 -6.89
C ILE A 175 -2.93 -23.93 -8.04
N PRO A 176 -3.89 -23.47 -8.88
CA PRO A 176 -4.32 -24.25 -10.04
C PRO A 176 -3.16 -24.59 -10.97
N THR A 177 -3.25 -25.71 -11.70
CA THR A 177 -2.22 -26.10 -12.67
C THR A 177 -2.06 -25.06 -13.78
N GLU A 178 -0.87 -24.93 -14.35
CA GLU A 178 -0.62 -24.04 -15.50
C GLU A 178 -1.62 -24.30 -16.64
N GLU A 179 -1.89 -25.57 -16.96
CA GLU A 179 -2.89 -25.96 -17.97
C GLU A 179 -4.30 -25.43 -17.64
N ASN A 180 -4.72 -25.44 -16.37
CA ASN A 180 -6.03 -24.92 -15.97
C ASN A 180 -6.07 -23.39 -16.04
N LEU A 181 -5.00 -22.72 -15.63
CA LEU A 181 -4.87 -21.26 -15.75
C LEU A 181 -4.92 -20.83 -17.22
N GLU A 182 -4.15 -21.49 -18.10
CA GLU A 182 -4.12 -21.22 -19.54
C GLU A 182 -5.49 -21.43 -20.20
N LYS A 183 -6.21 -22.50 -19.83
CA LYS A 183 -7.58 -22.74 -20.31
C LYS A 183 -8.53 -21.62 -19.91
N GLU A 184 -8.47 -21.16 -18.65
CA GLU A 184 -9.31 -20.05 -18.19
C GLU A 184 -8.97 -18.75 -18.93
N ILE A 185 -7.67 -18.46 -19.11
CA ILE A 185 -7.20 -17.30 -19.89
C ILE A 185 -7.74 -17.35 -21.33
N GLN A 186 -7.59 -18.47 -22.02
CA GLN A 186 -8.05 -18.63 -23.41
C GLN A 186 -9.57 -18.46 -23.54
N GLU A 187 -10.34 -18.89 -22.54
CA GLU A 187 -11.78 -18.68 -22.54
C GLU A 187 -12.14 -17.20 -22.32
N LEU A 188 -11.54 -16.56 -21.32
CA LEU A 188 -11.81 -15.16 -20.99
C LEU A 188 -11.35 -14.18 -22.06
N GLN A 189 -10.33 -14.52 -22.85
CA GLN A 189 -9.92 -13.72 -24.01
C GLN A 189 -11.01 -13.57 -25.09
N LYS A 190 -12.05 -14.41 -25.08
CA LYS A 190 -13.20 -14.32 -25.97
C LYS A 190 -14.24 -13.30 -25.50
N HIS A 191 -14.14 -12.84 -24.25
CA HIS A 191 -15.06 -11.91 -23.62
C HIS A 191 -14.58 -10.46 -23.71
N LYS A 192 -15.49 -9.51 -23.47
CA LYS A 192 -15.13 -8.09 -23.46
C LYS A 192 -14.40 -7.74 -22.15
N PRO A 193 -13.30 -6.96 -22.19
CA PRO A 193 -12.52 -6.64 -20.99
C PRO A 193 -13.33 -6.02 -19.84
N GLU A 194 -14.35 -5.23 -20.15
CA GLU A 194 -15.22 -4.54 -19.20
C GLU A 194 -16.35 -5.41 -18.61
N GLU A 195 -16.58 -6.60 -19.16
CA GLU A 195 -17.60 -7.53 -18.66
C GLU A 195 -17.28 -7.94 -17.21
N LYS A 196 -18.31 -8.07 -16.37
CA LYS A 196 -18.17 -8.41 -14.96
C LYS A 196 -18.36 -9.91 -14.73
N LEU A 197 -17.39 -10.52 -14.07
CA LEU A 197 -17.42 -11.90 -13.62
C LEU A 197 -17.86 -11.95 -12.16
N SER A 198 -18.57 -13.01 -11.77
CA SER A 198 -18.88 -13.31 -10.37
C SER A 198 -18.09 -14.54 -9.93
N LEU A 199 -17.24 -14.36 -8.92
CA LEU A 199 -16.29 -15.37 -8.45
C LEU A 199 -16.63 -15.74 -7.01
N TYR A 200 -17.15 -16.96 -6.84
CA TYR A 200 -17.47 -17.55 -5.55
C TYR A 200 -16.23 -18.14 -4.88
N PHE A 201 -15.90 -17.70 -3.67
CA PHE A 201 -14.77 -18.22 -2.90
C PHE A 201 -15.15 -19.52 -2.19
N ASN A 202 -14.95 -20.64 -2.90
CA ASN A 202 -14.97 -21.99 -2.34
C ASN A 202 -13.61 -22.32 -1.66
N GLU A 203 -13.51 -23.49 -1.05
CA GLU A 203 -12.29 -23.98 -0.38
C GLU A 203 -11.03 -23.90 -1.28
N GLU A 204 -11.17 -24.19 -2.56
CA GLU A 204 -10.05 -24.16 -3.51
C GLU A 204 -9.53 -22.72 -3.72
N ARG A 205 -10.42 -21.75 -3.95
CA ARG A 205 -10.03 -20.34 -4.10
C ARG A 205 -9.52 -19.72 -2.81
N VAL A 206 -10.06 -20.15 -1.67
CA VAL A 206 -9.52 -19.75 -0.36
C VAL A 206 -8.10 -20.28 -0.17
N SER A 207 -7.84 -21.53 -0.56
CA SER A 207 -6.49 -22.10 -0.52
C SER A 207 -5.55 -21.41 -1.50
N GLU A 208 -6.00 -21.07 -2.70
CA GLU A 208 -5.25 -20.26 -3.67
C GLU A 208 -4.90 -18.88 -3.08
N LEU A 209 -5.88 -18.17 -2.53
CA LEU A 209 -5.69 -16.86 -1.90
C LEU A 209 -4.66 -16.95 -0.77
N HIS A 210 -4.74 -17.96 0.09
CA HIS A 210 -3.77 -18.16 1.16
C HIS A 210 -2.35 -18.26 0.59
N SER A 211 -2.12 -19.06 -0.45
CA SER A 211 -0.79 -19.20 -1.06
C SER A 211 -0.30 -17.91 -1.71
N ILE A 212 -1.18 -17.13 -2.35
CA ILE A 212 -0.84 -15.80 -2.90
C ILE A 212 -0.48 -14.81 -1.78
N GLN A 213 -1.20 -14.84 -0.65
CA GLN A 213 -0.92 -13.99 0.51
C GLN A 213 0.45 -14.30 1.13
N GLU A 214 0.76 -15.58 1.35
CA GLU A 214 2.06 -15.99 1.88
C GLU A 214 3.21 -15.60 0.93
N TYR A 215 3.02 -15.82 -0.37
CA TYR A 215 3.96 -15.34 -1.39
C TYR A 215 4.09 -13.80 -1.35
N GLY A 216 2.99 -13.06 -1.24
CA GLY A 216 3.02 -11.60 -1.18
C GLY A 216 3.74 -11.06 0.05
N MET A 217 3.52 -11.66 1.22
CA MET A 217 4.26 -11.34 2.44
C MET A 217 5.76 -11.63 2.26
N ARG A 218 6.12 -12.75 1.60
CA ARG A 218 7.51 -13.04 1.25
C ARG A 218 8.12 -11.95 0.36
N VAL A 219 7.41 -11.51 -0.68
CA VAL A 219 7.87 -10.44 -1.59
C VAL A 219 8.12 -9.14 -0.83
N LEU A 220 7.17 -8.71 0.01
CA LEU A 220 7.29 -7.47 0.81
C LEU A 220 8.49 -7.54 1.75
N LYS A 221 8.71 -8.70 2.40
CA LYS A 221 9.87 -8.94 3.27
C LYS A 221 11.19 -8.79 2.53
N ASP A 222 11.34 -9.47 1.39
CA ASP A 222 12.57 -9.47 0.61
C ASP A 222 12.90 -8.07 0.07
N ARG A 223 11.87 -7.30 -0.28
CA ARG A 223 11.99 -5.93 -0.76
C ARG A 223 12.11 -4.89 0.34
N LYS A 224 11.93 -5.29 1.61
CA LYS A 224 11.87 -4.40 2.77
C LYS A 224 10.82 -3.29 2.60
N THR A 225 9.73 -3.61 1.92
CA THR A 225 8.58 -2.70 1.77
C THR A 225 7.85 -2.64 3.11
N VAL A 226 7.53 -1.41 3.53
CA VAL A 226 6.97 -1.16 4.86
C VAL A 226 5.46 -1.05 4.77
N ILE A 227 4.73 -1.74 5.64
CA ILE A 227 3.28 -1.60 5.72
C ILE A 227 2.94 -0.48 6.71
N GLU A 228 2.08 0.44 6.30
CA GLU A 228 1.45 1.43 7.17
C GLU A 228 0.12 0.86 7.64
N SER A 229 0.07 0.37 8.88
CA SER A 229 -1.15 -0.18 9.47
C SER A 229 -1.82 0.88 10.33
N CYS A 230 -3.10 1.13 10.09
CA CYS A 230 -3.92 2.08 10.83
C CYS A 230 -5.05 1.32 11.54
N PRO A 231 -4.81 0.74 12.73
CA PRO A 231 -5.72 -0.25 13.34
C PRO A 231 -7.18 0.20 13.43
N THR A 232 -7.45 1.39 13.96
CA THR A 232 -8.83 1.90 14.07
C THR A 232 -9.48 2.06 12.69
N SER A 233 -8.80 2.73 11.75
CA SER A 233 -9.30 2.89 10.36
C SER A 233 -9.59 1.54 9.69
N ASN A 234 -8.63 0.61 9.77
CA ASN A 234 -8.72 -0.73 9.19
C ASN A 234 -9.94 -1.52 9.69
N LEU A 235 -10.35 -1.34 10.95
CA LEU A 235 -11.54 -1.99 11.49
C LEU A 235 -12.82 -1.43 10.87
N PHE A 236 -12.90 -0.10 10.77
CA PHE A 236 -14.07 0.58 10.23
C PHE A 236 -14.20 0.34 8.73
N ILE A 237 -13.14 0.58 7.96
CA ILE A 237 -13.14 0.48 6.50
C ILE A 237 -13.19 -0.99 6.06
N GLY A 238 -12.38 -1.84 6.69
CA GLY A 238 -12.34 -3.27 6.37
C GLY A 238 -13.54 -4.07 6.88
N MET A 239 -14.50 -3.42 7.55
CA MET A 239 -15.65 -4.05 8.20
C MET A 239 -15.25 -5.28 9.05
N ILE A 240 -14.15 -5.15 9.78
CA ILE A 240 -13.56 -6.26 10.52
C ILE A 240 -14.26 -6.36 11.87
N ASP A 241 -15.00 -7.45 12.10
CA ASP A 241 -15.85 -7.62 13.30
C ASP A 241 -15.12 -7.45 14.62
N ASN A 242 -13.82 -7.77 14.65
CA ASN A 242 -13.03 -7.65 15.85
C ASN A 242 -11.56 -7.39 15.58
N VAL A 243 -10.95 -6.96 16.66
CA VAL A 243 -9.59 -6.48 16.82
C VAL A 243 -8.54 -7.55 16.54
N GLU A 244 -8.87 -8.81 16.84
CA GLU A 244 -7.96 -9.96 16.74
C GLU A 244 -7.81 -10.42 15.30
N LYS A 245 -8.80 -10.10 14.45
CA LYS A 245 -8.78 -10.33 13.00
C LYS A 245 -7.98 -9.27 12.24
N LEU A 246 -7.42 -8.26 12.91
CA LEU A 246 -6.56 -7.29 12.25
C LEU A 246 -5.32 -7.97 11.66
N PRO A 247 -4.89 -7.57 10.45
CA PRO A 247 -3.77 -8.21 9.75
C PRO A 247 -2.42 -8.01 10.45
N LEU A 248 -2.33 -7.09 11.41
CA LEU A 248 -1.10 -6.73 12.10
C LEU A 248 -0.41 -7.95 12.72
N LYS A 249 -1.17 -8.89 13.30
CA LYS A 249 -0.61 -10.12 13.87
C LYS A 249 0.18 -10.89 12.84
N ARG A 250 -0.48 -11.19 11.73
CA ARG A 250 0.07 -12.01 10.64
C ARG A 250 1.26 -11.33 9.97
N PHE A 251 1.23 -10.00 9.83
CA PHE A 251 2.37 -9.23 9.33
C PHE A 251 3.59 -9.35 10.25
N LEU A 252 3.41 -9.22 11.57
CA LEU A 252 4.51 -9.32 12.53
C LEU A 252 5.06 -10.74 12.64
N GLU A 253 4.20 -11.76 12.62
CA GLU A 253 4.59 -13.18 12.63
C GLU A 253 5.42 -13.54 11.38
N ASN A 254 5.13 -12.92 10.23
CA ASN A 254 5.92 -13.05 9.01
C ASN A 254 7.18 -12.17 8.94
N SER A 255 7.48 -11.43 10.03
CA SER A 255 8.60 -10.50 10.13
C SER A 255 8.58 -9.38 9.10
N LEU A 256 7.38 -8.88 8.75
CA LEU A 256 7.24 -7.70 7.91
C LEU A 256 7.56 -6.43 8.68
N SER A 257 8.03 -5.42 7.96
CA SER A 257 8.25 -4.09 8.53
C SER A 257 6.91 -3.35 8.61
N VAL A 258 6.42 -3.09 9.81
CA VAL A 258 5.13 -2.40 10.02
C VAL A 258 5.31 -1.11 10.81
N SER A 259 4.69 -0.03 10.35
CA SER A 259 4.53 1.22 11.09
C SER A 259 3.07 1.41 11.45
N ILE A 260 2.80 1.92 12.65
CA ILE A 260 1.44 2.23 13.11
C ILE A 260 1.11 3.69 12.79
N GLY A 261 -0.03 3.91 12.16
CA GLY A 261 -0.60 5.23 11.86
C GLY A 261 -2.01 5.38 12.45
N THR A 262 -2.53 6.60 12.40
CA THR A 262 -3.90 6.94 12.83
C THR A 262 -4.84 7.20 11.67
N ASP A 263 -4.31 7.18 10.44
CA ASP A 263 -5.02 7.57 9.23
C ASP A 263 -5.66 8.97 9.36
N ASP A 264 -7.00 9.06 9.33
CA ASP A 264 -7.78 10.28 9.58
C ASP A 264 -8.27 10.35 11.05
N PRO A 265 -7.45 10.83 12.02
CA PRO A 265 -7.80 10.79 13.44
C PRO A 265 -9.08 11.55 13.80
N GLY A 266 -9.44 12.58 13.03
CA GLY A 266 -10.69 13.33 13.23
C GLY A 266 -11.95 12.61 12.76
N ILE A 267 -11.84 11.67 11.80
CA ILE A 267 -12.95 10.84 11.32
C ILE A 267 -13.13 9.64 12.26
N PHE A 268 -12.03 9.01 12.66
CA PHE A 268 -12.04 7.78 13.46
C PHE A 268 -12.04 8.02 14.98
N ASP A 269 -12.09 9.29 15.42
CA ASP A 269 -12.02 9.69 16.84
C ASP A 269 -10.89 8.98 17.61
N THR A 270 -9.70 8.99 17.02
CA THR A 270 -8.52 8.29 17.53
C THR A 270 -7.27 9.18 17.53
N ASN A 271 -6.22 8.72 18.18
CA ASN A 271 -4.89 9.33 18.17
C ASN A 271 -3.84 8.22 18.35
N ILE A 272 -2.56 8.56 18.22
CA ILE A 272 -1.49 7.55 18.25
C ILE A 272 -1.41 6.82 19.61
N GLU A 273 -1.76 7.48 20.71
CA GLU A 273 -1.80 6.84 22.04
C GLU A 273 -2.95 5.83 22.13
N ASN A 274 -4.12 6.15 21.55
CA ASN A 274 -5.25 5.24 21.44
C ASN A 274 -4.91 4.03 20.59
N GLU A 275 -4.25 4.21 19.43
CA GLU A 275 -3.80 3.08 18.59
C GLU A 275 -2.88 2.13 19.39
N PHE A 276 -1.86 2.65 20.09
CA PHE A 276 -0.99 1.78 20.89
C PHE A 276 -1.68 1.18 22.12
N THR A 277 -2.65 1.88 22.71
CA THR A 277 -3.48 1.34 23.79
C THR A 277 -4.29 0.15 23.29
N TYR A 278 -4.86 0.28 22.09
CA TYR A 278 -5.60 -0.77 21.42
C TYR A 278 -4.71 -1.99 21.13
N LEU A 279 -3.52 -1.77 20.56
CA LEU A 279 -2.55 -2.84 20.31
C LEU A 279 -2.14 -3.57 21.60
N LYS A 280 -2.04 -2.86 22.72
CA LYS A 280 -1.73 -3.46 24.03
C LYS A 280 -2.85 -4.40 24.49
N GLN A 281 -4.12 -4.03 24.30
CA GLN A 281 -5.28 -4.83 24.72
C GLN A 281 -5.36 -6.17 23.99
N ILE A 282 -4.88 -6.22 22.75
CA ILE A 282 -5.01 -7.40 21.85
C ILE A 282 -3.73 -8.27 21.83
N GLY A 283 -2.81 -8.02 22.77
CA GLY A 283 -1.63 -8.86 22.98
C GLY A 283 -0.32 -8.34 22.36
N PHE A 284 -0.27 -7.15 21.74
CA PHE A 284 0.96 -6.58 21.17
C PHE A 284 1.76 -5.70 22.14
N SER A 285 1.54 -5.86 23.45
CA SER A 285 2.22 -5.03 24.47
C SER A 285 3.75 -5.09 24.38
N GLU A 286 4.32 -6.28 24.14
CA GLU A 286 5.76 -6.50 24.02
C GLU A 286 6.34 -5.98 22.69
N LYS A 287 5.48 -5.80 21.67
CA LYS A 287 5.86 -5.32 20.34
C LYS A 287 5.90 -3.81 20.21
N HIS A 288 5.41 -3.07 21.22
CA HIS A 288 5.36 -1.60 21.20
C HIS A 288 6.72 -0.95 20.89
N GLN A 289 7.80 -1.39 21.55
CA GLN A 289 9.13 -0.81 21.29
C GLN A 289 9.64 -1.15 19.88
N GLU A 290 9.36 -2.34 19.38
CA GLU A 290 9.73 -2.79 18.04
C GLU A 290 9.02 -1.95 16.97
N LEU A 291 7.70 -1.82 17.06
CA LEU A 291 6.88 -0.99 16.17
C LEU A 291 7.34 0.47 16.16
N ARG A 292 7.64 1.04 17.33
CA ARG A 292 8.18 2.40 17.40
C ARG A 292 9.53 2.53 16.71
N LYS A 293 10.45 1.59 16.94
CA LYS A 293 11.76 1.58 16.26
C LYS A 293 11.59 1.47 14.75
N CYS A 294 10.67 0.62 14.30
CA CYS A 294 10.28 0.46 12.90
C CYS A 294 9.85 1.80 12.29
N SER A 295 8.88 2.50 12.90
CA SER A 295 8.42 3.82 12.43
C SER A 295 9.54 4.86 12.29
N PHE A 296 10.55 4.85 13.17
CA PHE A 296 11.71 5.75 13.05
C PHE A 296 12.76 5.28 12.04
N ALA A 297 12.94 3.98 11.85
CA ALA A 297 13.88 3.42 10.89
C ALA A 297 13.42 3.63 9.44
N TYR A 298 12.10 3.63 9.22
CA TYR A 298 11.49 3.67 7.90
C TYR A 298 10.87 5.03 7.55
N ARG A 299 11.51 6.12 7.97
CA ARG A 299 11.14 7.47 7.50
C ARG A 299 11.36 7.58 5.99
N SER A 300 10.51 8.33 5.32
CA SER A 300 10.56 8.51 3.86
C SER A 300 11.93 8.96 3.35
N GLU A 301 12.65 9.82 4.08
CA GLU A 301 14.00 10.24 3.68
C GLU A 301 15.02 9.10 3.70
N VAL A 302 14.90 8.18 4.65
CA VAL A 302 15.76 6.99 4.74
C VAL A 302 15.49 6.09 3.55
N LEU A 303 14.20 5.84 3.30
CA LEU A 303 13.73 4.92 2.28
C LEU A 303 14.08 5.38 0.86
N SER A 304 13.98 6.69 0.59
CA SER A 304 14.28 7.25 -0.74
C SER A 304 15.77 7.47 -1.01
N GLY A 305 16.66 7.19 -0.04
CA GLY A 305 18.10 7.43 -0.14
C GLY A 305 18.48 8.91 -0.05
N ARG A 306 17.66 9.72 0.63
CA ARG A 306 17.87 11.17 0.77
C ARG A 306 18.87 11.53 1.87
N ILE A 307 19.11 10.64 2.82
CA ILE A 307 20.04 10.80 3.95
C ILE A 307 21.24 9.86 3.85
#